data_AF-A0A947C1P9-F1
#
_entry.id   AF-A0A947C1P9-F1
#
_cell.length_a   1.000
_cell.length_b   1.000
_cell.length_c   1.000
_cell.angle_alpha   90.00
_cell.angle_beta   90.00
_cell.angle_gamma   90.00
#
_symmetry.space_group_name_H-M   'P 1'
#
loop_
_entity.id
_entity.type
_entity.pdbx_description
1 polymer ?
#
loop_
_entity_poly.entity_id
_entity_poly.type
_entity_poly.pdbx_seq_one_letter_code
_entity_poly.pdbx_strand_id
1 'polypeptide(L)'
;REECAGISTEITMTKKQLASEEEKTNPYTDEYKTTKEEFDGLVVDEKPLYALKEKSEHYKILIKMLTDNKSFVRRRLLDQYVPYLNQKIDSYCVRLGLPHKIEISNDLSVNIEYMQRGMSYGLLSKGERGRLNFSTSMAFRDLLSMSGFQYNILCIDELLDDGMDTSGFHDIFKVLEESNVENLFLISHRDDLVTQVDNIINVVKENGFTIIE
;
A
#
# COMPACT_ATOMS: atom_id res chain seq x y z
N ARG A 1 82.65 -29.85 0.40
CA ARG A 1 82.84 -30.02 1.87
C ARG A 1 82.41 -28.77 2.63
N GLU A 2 82.76 -27.56 2.15
CA GLU A 2 82.27 -26.30 2.74
C GLU A 2 80.75 -26.08 2.58
N GLU A 3 80.15 -26.43 1.43
CA GLU A 3 78.69 -26.31 1.23
C GLU A 3 77.85 -27.21 2.15
N CYS A 4 78.28 -28.46 2.37
CA CYS A 4 77.61 -29.35 3.33
C CYS A 4 77.72 -28.86 4.78
N ALA A 5 78.81 -28.16 5.12
CA ALA A 5 78.96 -27.54 6.43
C ALA A 5 77.99 -26.36 6.58
N GLY A 6 77.86 -25.51 5.55
CA GLY A 6 76.91 -24.39 5.52
C GLY A 6 75.45 -24.82 5.70
N ILE A 7 75.00 -25.82 4.95
CA ILE A 7 73.64 -26.37 5.04
C ILE A 7 73.37 -26.98 6.43
N SER A 8 74.37 -27.64 7.04
CA SER A 8 74.23 -28.20 8.39
C SER A 8 74.02 -27.10 9.43
N THR A 9 74.74 -25.98 9.33
CA THR A 9 74.54 -24.80 10.20
C THR A 9 73.17 -24.16 10.01
N GLU A 10 72.69 -24.01 8.77
CA GLU A 10 71.34 -23.48 8.50
C GLU A 10 70.25 -24.38 9.07
N ILE A 11 70.32 -25.69 8.85
CA ILE A 11 69.37 -26.65 9.45
C ILE A 11 69.38 -26.55 10.98
N THR A 12 70.56 -26.34 11.58
CA THR A 12 70.69 -26.19 13.03
C THR A 12 70.08 -24.87 13.53
N MET A 13 70.27 -23.77 12.81
CA MET A 13 69.64 -22.48 13.12
C MET A 13 68.13 -22.53 12.97
N THR A 14 67.62 -23.08 11.87
CA THR A 14 66.18 -23.19 11.61
C THR A 14 65.51 -24.11 12.62
N LYS A 15 66.15 -25.23 13.02
CA LYS A 15 65.65 -26.07 14.12
C LYS A 15 65.61 -25.33 15.45
N LYS A 16 66.59 -24.46 15.71
CA LYS A 16 66.64 -23.65 16.93
C LYS A 16 65.58 -22.54 16.94
N GLN A 17 65.30 -21.93 15.78
CA GLN A 17 64.21 -20.96 15.61
C GLN A 17 62.85 -21.63 15.74
N LEU A 18 62.65 -22.79 15.12
CA LEU A 18 61.43 -23.60 15.24
C LEU A 18 61.16 -23.97 16.70
N ALA A 19 62.16 -24.48 17.41
CA ALA A 19 62.04 -24.78 18.84
C ALA A 19 61.68 -23.54 19.67
N SER A 20 62.25 -22.37 19.34
CA SER A 20 61.95 -21.11 20.03
C SER A 20 60.56 -20.55 19.71
N GLU A 21 59.98 -20.87 18.54
CA GLU A 21 58.63 -20.48 18.17
C GLU A 21 57.58 -21.46 18.70
N GLU A 22 57.90 -22.76 18.79
CA GLU A 22 57.06 -23.76 19.45
C GLU A 22 56.93 -23.52 20.96
N GLU A 23 57.97 -22.96 21.60
CA GLU A 23 57.91 -22.54 23.02
C GLU A 23 57.15 -21.22 23.24
N LYS A 24 56.90 -20.42 22.20
CA LYS A 24 56.08 -19.21 22.32
C LYS A 24 54.61 -19.60 22.41
N THR A 25 54.14 -19.73 23.66
CA THR A 25 52.72 -19.86 23.95
C THR A 25 51.98 -18.60 23.49
N ASN A 26 50.93 -18.79 22.69
CA ASN A 26 50.13 -17.69 22.16
C ASN A 26 49.49 -16.90 23.34
N PRO A 27 49.86 -15.62 23.54
CA PRO A 27 49.47 -14.84 24.72
C PRO A 27 47.98 -14.48 24.74
N TYR A 28 47.27 -14.64 23.63
CA TYR A 28 45.83 -14.35 23.50
C TYR A 28 44.96 -15.58 23.68
N THR A 29 45.53 -16.71 24.11
CA THR A 29 44.79 -17.97 24.29
C THR A 29 43.74 -17.89 25.39
N ASP A 30 44.01 -17.13 26.45
CA ASP A 30 43.08 -16.97 27.55
C ASP A 30 41.94 -16.00 27.19
N GLU A 31 42.24 -14.88 26.54
CA GLU A 31 41.21 -13.96 26.01
C GLU A 31 40.28 -14.64 25.00
N TYR A 32 40.85 -15.49 24.14
CA TYR A 32 40.08 -16.31 23.20
C TYR A 32 39.17 -17.30 23.93
N LYS A 33 39.67 -17.97 24.98
CA LYS A 33 38.86 -18.91 25.78
C LYS A 33 37.73 -18.19 26.49
N THR A 34 38.00 -17.06 27.15
CA THR A 34 36.98 -16.27 27.86
C THR A 34 35.91 -15.77 26.89
N THR A 35 36.30 -15.19 25.75
CA THR A 35 35.36 -14.72 24.73
C THR A 35 34.52 -15.87 24.16
N LYS A 36 35.13 -17.03 23.97
CA LYS A 36 34.44 -18.22 23.47
C LYS A 36 33.47 -18.79 24.50
N GLU A 37 33.82 -18.81 25.78
CA GLU A 37 32.94 -19.24 26.87
C GLU A 37 31.75 -18.28 27.05
N GLU A 38 31.97 -16.97 26.93
CA GLU A 38 30.90 -15.97 26.93
C GLU A 38 29.95 -16.13 25.73
N PHE A 39 30.50 -16.44 24.55
CA PHE A 39 29.73 -16.69 23.33
C PHE A 39 28.96 -18.02 23.37
N ASP A 40 29.58 -19.09 23.85
CA ASP A 40 28.96 -20.42 23.97
C ASP A 40 27.86 -20.41 25.07
N GLY A 41 27.94 -19.47 26.03
CA GLY A 41 26.90 -19.23 27.05
C GLY A 41 25.70 -18.41 26.57
N LEU A 42 25.79 -17.76 25.41
CA LEU A 42 24.71 -16.98 24.80
C LEU A 42 23.73 -17.90 24.07
N VAL A 43 22.74 -18.42 24.79
CA VAL A 43 21.60 -19.13 24.21
C VAL A 43 20.61 -18.11 23.64
N VAL A 44 20.78 -17.75 22.37
CA VAL A 44 19.79 -16.96 21.64
C VAL A 44 18.59 -17.86 21.35
N ASP A 45 17.40 -17.51 21.85
CA ASP A 45 16.17 -18.20 21.43
C ASP A 45 15.85 -17.81 19.98
N GLU A 46 16.28 -18.66 19.04
CA GLU A 46 16.09 -18.44 17.61
C GLU A 46 14.66 -18.75 17.15
N LYS A 47 13.80 -19.33 18.01
CA LYS A 47 12.41 -19.66 17.67
C LYS A 47 11.61 -18.48 17.11
N PRO A 48 11.57 -17.29 17.74
CA PRO A 48 10.90 -16.13 17.18
C PRO A 48 11.47 -15.70 15.82
N LEU A 49 12.78 -15.81 15.62
CA LEU A 49 13.43 -15.49 14.35
C LEU A 49 13.00 -16.45 13.24
N TYR A 50 12.96 -17.76 13.52
CA TYR A 50 12.48 -18.77 12.58
C TYR A 50 10.99 -18.58 12.24
N ALA A 51 10.14 -18.33 13.24
CA ALA A 51 8.72 -18.07 13.02
C ALA A 51 8.49 -16.82 12.16
N LEU A 52 9.30 -15.77 12.35
CA LEU A 52 9.22 -14.55 11.53
C LEU A 52 9.71 -14.80 10.10
N LYS A 53 10.77 -15.59 9.91
CA LYS A 53 11.25 -16.00 8.59
C LYS A 53 10.20 -16.82 7.84
N GLU A 54 9.55 -17.77 8.50
CA GLU A 54 8.48 -18.57 7.90
C GLU A 54 7.30 -17.69 7.46
N LYS A 55 6.84 -16.77 8.32
CA LYS A 55 5.81 -15.78 7.94
C LYS A 55 6.24 -14.93 6.76
N SER A 56 7.50 -14.49 6.73
CA SER A 56 8.03 -13.69 5.61
C SER A 56 7.96 -14.47 4.30
N GLU A 57 8.35 -15.75 4.29
CA GLU A 57 8.25 -16.61 3.10
C GLU A 57 6.80 -16.83 2.67
N HIS A 58 5.88 -17.06 3.61
CA HIS A 58 4.45 -17.15 3.30
C HIS A 58 3.90 -15.86 2.69
N TYR A 59 4.25 -14.69 3.24
CA TYR A 59 3.83 -13.41 2.67
C TYR A 59 4.41 -13.18 1.28
N LYS A 60 5.66 -13.57 1.01
CA LYS A 60 6.25 -13.50 -0.34
C LYS A 60 5.45 -14.33 -1.34
N ILE A 61 5.06 -15.55 -0.97
CA ILE A 61 4.23 -16.41 -1.80
C ILE A 61 2.86 -15.76 -2.05
N LEU A 62 2.22 -15.24 -0.99
CA LEU A 62 0.91 -14.59 -1.10
C LEU A 62 0.97 -13.36 -2.00
N ILE A 63 1.96 -12.48 -1.82
CA ILE A 63 2.17 -11.30 -2.65
C ILE A 63 2.33 -11.71 -4.11
N LYS A 64 3.17 -12.72 -4.39
CA LYS A 64 3.35 -13.26 -5.74
C LYS A 64 2.03 -13.76 -6.32
N MET A 65 1.21 -14.48 -5.53
CA MET A 65 -0.10 -14.96 -5.97
C MET A 65 -1.12 -13.83 -6.19
N LEU A 66 -1.04 -12.70 -5.49
CA LEU A 66 -1.98 -11.58 -5.65
C LEU A 66 -1.56 -10.59 -6.77
N THR A 67 -0.27 -10.52 -7.06
CA THR A 67 0.30 -9.52 -7.99
C THR A 67 0.62 -10.08 -9.37
N ASP A 68 1.00 -11.35 -9.50
CA ASP A 68 1.35 -11.93 -10.79
C ASP A 68 0.10 -12.02 -11.70
N ASN A 69 0.18 -11.41 -12.88
CA ASN A 69 -0.88 -11.42 -13.90
C ASN A 69 -1.26 -12.84 -14.35
N LYS A 70 -0.36 -13.81 -14.20
CA LYS A 70 -0.60 -15.23 -14.52
C LYS A 70 -1.18 -16.02 -13.34
N SER A 71 -1.27 -15.41 -12.15
CA SER A 71 -1.79 -16.10 -10.97
C SER A 71 -3.27 -16.41 -11.10
N PHE A 72 -3.62 -17.67 -10.84
CA PHE A 72 -5.00 -18.13 -10.77
C PHE A 72 -5.79 -17.45 -9.65
N VAL A 73 -5.15 -17.19 -8.49
CA VAL A 73 -5.79 -16.55 -7.34
C VAL A 73 -6.20 -15.13 -7.70
N ARG A 74 -5.28 -14.35 -8.28
CA ARG A 74 -5.57 -12.99 -8.77
C ARG A 74 -6.70 -13.01 -9.78
N ARG A 75 -6.63 -13.87 -10.79
CA ARG A 75 -7.65 -13.96 -11.84
C ARG A 75 -9.03 -14.26 -11.28
N ARG A 76 -9.13 -15.27 -10.40
CA ARG A 76 -10.39 -15.66 -9.76
C ARG A 76 -10.99 -14.53 -8.92
N LEU A 77 -10.16 -13.76 -8.21
CA LEU A 77 -10.63 -12.60 -7.44
C LEU A 77 -11.19 -11.52 -8.38
N LEU A 78 -10.50 -11.23 -9.48
CA LEU A 78 -10.96 -10.23 -10.45
C LEU A 78 -12.25 -10.68 -11.14
N ASP A 79 -12.35 -11.94 -11.56
CA ASP A 79 -13.56 -12.51 -12.17
C ASP A 79 -14.79 -12.41 -11.25
N GLN A 80 -14.59 -12.41 -9.94
CA GLN A 80 -15.67 -12.25 -8.96
C GLN A 80 -16.04 -10.78 -8.74
N TYR A 81 -15.05 -9.90 -8.57
CA TYR A 81 -15.29 -8.52 -8.12
C TYR A 81 -15.52 -7.52 -9.25
N VAL A 82 -14.88 -7.70 -10.41
CA VAL A 82 -15.01 -6.77 -11.55
C VAL A 82 -16.46 -6.68 -12.07
N PRO A 83 -17.21 -7.80 -12.24
CA PRO A 83 -18.61 -7.70 -12.66
C PRO A 83 -19.50 -6.95 -11.67
N TYR A 84 -19.31 -7.19 -10.37
CA TYR A 84 -20.04 -6.47 -9.31
C TYR A 84 -19.71 -4.97 -9.33
N LEU A 85 -18.43 -4.64 -9.47
CA LEU A 85 -17.97 -3.26 -9.55
C LEU A 85 -18.57 -2.54 -10.76
N ASN A 86 -18.55 -3.16 -11.94
CA ASN A 86 -19.17 -2.60 -13.15
C ASN A 86 -20.68 -2.37 -12.98
N GLN A 87 -21.40 -3.33 -12.39
CA GLN A 87 -22.83 -3.17 -12.09
C GLN A 87 -23.09 -1.97 -11.18
N LYS A 88 -22.25 -1.77 -10.15
CA LYS A 88 -22.39 -0.65 -9.23
C LYS A 88 -22.02 0.69 -9.86
N ILE A 89 -20.94 0.75 -10.63
CA ILE A 89 -20.55 1.95 -11.38
C ILE A 89 -21.70 2.39 -12.30
N ASP A 90 -22.26 1.46 -13.09
CA ASP A 90 -23.38 1.74 -13.99
C ASP A 90 -24.60 2.25 -13.23
N SER A 91 -24.96 1.60 -12.12
CA SER A 91 -26.07 2.04 -11.27
C SER A 91 -25.89 3.46 -10.74
N TYR A 92 -24.70 3.83 -10.26
CA TYR A 92 -24.43 5.19 -9.80
C TYR A 92 -24.39 6.19 -10.97
N CYS A 93 -23.80 5.83 -12.12
CA CYS A 93 -23.77 6.70 -13.29
C CYS A 93 -25.18 7.06 -13.78
N VAL A 94 -26.09 6.07 -13.83
CA VAL A 94 -27.51 6.29 -14.17
C VAL A 94 -28.18 7.24 -13.17
N ARG A 95 -27.94 7.05 -11.86
CA ARG A 95 -28.51 7.90 -10.81
C ARG A 95 -28.02 9.34 -10.89
N LEU A 96 -26.78 9.56 -11.31
CA LEU A 96 -26.19 10.89 -11.48
C LEU A 96 -26.43 11.47 -12.87
N GLY A 97 -27.23 10.82 -13.71
CA GLY A 97 -27.52 11.28 -15.07
C GLY A 97 -26.30 11.35 -15.99
N LEU A 98 -25.27 10.53 -15.75
CA LEU A 98 -24.11 10.42 -16.63
C LEU A 98 -24.46 9.47 -17.79
N PRO A 99 -24.47 9.92 -19.06
CA PRO A 99 -24.94 9.11 -20.17
C PRO A 99 -23.86 8.15 -20.72
N HIS A 100 -22.73 8.04 -20.04
CA HIS A 100 -21.60 7.22 -20.46
C HIS A 100 -21.71 5.84 -19.85
N LYS A 101 -21.32 4.82 -20.63
CA LYS A 101 -21.17 3.46 -20.13
C LYS A 101 -19.70 3.26 -19.75
N ILE A 102 -19.44 2.81 -18.52
CA ILE A 102 -18.09 2.57 -18.03
C ILE A 102 -17.96 1.09 -17.69
N GLU A 103 -16.90 0.48 -18.19
CA GLU A 103 -16.62 -0.93 -17.98
C GLU A 103 -15.14 -1.12 -17.66
N ILE A 104 -14.88 -1.72 -16.51
CA ILE A 104 -13.54 -2.17 -16.09
C ILE A 104 -13.37 -3.60 -16.58
N SER A 105 -12.28 -3.85 -17.28
CA SER A 105 -11.90 -5.18 -17.75
C SER A 105 -11.12 -5.95 -16.68
N ASN A 106 -10.96 -7.25 -16.86
CA ASN A 106 -10.19 -8.10 -15.94
C ASN A 106 -8.68 -7.79 -15.89
N ASP A 107 -8.14 -7.08 -16.88
CA ASP A 107 -6.80 -6.53 -16.85
C ASP A 107 -6.73 -5.15 -16.14
N LEU A 108 -7.84 -4.72 -15.55
CA LEU A 108 -8.06 -3.42 -14.91
C LEU A 108 -7.98 -2.23 -15.87
N SER A 109 -8.06 -2.46 -17.19
CA SER A 109 -8.26 -1.39 -18.15
C SER A 109 -9.68 -0.83 -18.04
N VAL A 110 -9.81 0.48 -18.23
CA VAL A 110 -11.09 1.20 -18.15
C VAL A 110 -11.53 1.55 -19.57
N ASN A 111 -12.72 1.10 -19.94
CA ASN A 111 -13.37 1.47 -21.19
C ASN A 111 -14.52 2.42 -20.88
N ILE A 112 -14.53 3.56 -21.57
CA ILE A 112 -15.60 4.56 -21.48
C ILE A 112 -16.24 4.66 -22.86
N GLU A 113 -17.55 4.48 -22.93
CA GLU A 113 -18.32 4.55 -24.16
C GLU A 113 -19.40 5.62 -24.05
N TYR A 114 -19.57 6.37 -25.15
CA TYR A 114 -20.69 7.27 -25.33
C TYR A 114 -21.30 7.03 -26.70
N MET A 115 -22.59 6.71 -26.75
CA MET A 115 -23.31 6.34 -27.99
C MET A 115 -22.56 5.28 -28.83
N GLN A 116 -22.08 4.20 -28.19
CA GLN A 116 -21.32 3.11 -28.81
C GLN A 116 -19.98 3.54 -29.44
N ARG A 117 -19.44 4.70 -29.04
CA ARG A 117 -18.11 5.14 -29.42
C ARG A 117 -17.22 5.18 -28.19
N GLY A 118 -16.05 4.56 -28.31
CA GLY A 118 -15.00 4.65 -27.29
C GLY A 118 -14.55 6.10 -27.12
N MET A 119 -14.46 6.53 -25.88
CA MET A 119 -14.05 7.87 -25.47
C MET A 119 -12.91 7.76 -24.45
N SER A 120 -11.97 8.69 -24.49
CA SER A 120 -10.96 8.82 -23.45
C SER A 120 -11.50 9.63 -22.28
N TYR A 121 -11.16 9.25 -21.05
CA TYR A 121 -11.49 9.99 -19.82
C TYR A 121 -11.12 11.48 -19.90
N GLY A 122 -10.05 11.83 -20.61
CA GLY A 122 -9.62 13.23 -20.78
C GLY A 122 -10.56 14.10 -21.63
N LEU A 123 -11.50 13.50 -22.36
CA LEU A 123 -12.49 14.22 -23.17
C LEU A 123 -13.75 14.59 -22.38
N LEU A 124 -13.89 14.08 -21.16
CA LEU A 124 -15.00 14.40 -20.27
C LEU A 124 -14.90 15.84 -19.76
N SER A 125 -16.04 16.52 -19.68
CA SER A 125 -16.14 17.80 -18.97
C SER A 125 -15.74 17.64 -17.50
N LYS A 126 -15.46 18.76 -16.82
CA LYS A 126 -15.12 18.71 -15.38
C LYS A 126 -16.24 18.04 -14.57
N GLY A 127 -17.50 18.40 -14.82
CA GLY A 127 -18.66 17.84 -14.12
C GLY A 127 -18.87 16.35 -14.40
N GLU A 128 -18.71 15.91 -15.65
CA GLU A 128 -18.80 14.48 -15.99
C GLU A 128 -17.70 13.66 -15.29
N ARG A 129 -16.48 14.21 -15.21
CA ARG A 129 -15.39 13.60 -14.42
C ARG A 129 -15.74 13.50 -12.94
N GLY A 130 -16.31 14.56 -12.37
CA GLY A 130 -16.79 14.56 -10.98
C GLY A 130 -17.81 13.45 -10.72
N ARG A 131 -18.84 13.35 -11.57
CA ARG A 131 -19.88 12.29 -11.48
C ARG A 131 -19.28 10.90 -11.61
N LEU A 132 -18.37 10.70 -12.56
CA LEU A 132 -17.72 9.41 -12.77
C LEU A 132 -16.83 9.01 -11.58
N ASN A 133 -16.03 9.94 -11.07
CA ASN A 133 -15.15 9.69 -9.93
C ASN A 133 -15.96 9.37 -8.67
N PHE A 134 -17.04 10.13 -8.43
CA PHE A 134 -17.95 9.84 -7.32
C PHE A 134 -18.61 8.47 -7.47
N SER A 135 -19.19 8.17 -8.65
CA SER A 135 -19.81 6.87 -8.95
C SER A 135 -18.86 5.70 -8.72
N THR A 136 -17.61 5.86 -9.18
CA THR A 136 -16.56 4.84 -9.02
C THR A 136 -16.19 4.67 -7.55
N SER A 137 -16.01 5.76 -6.81
CA SER A 137 -15.67 5.73 -5.38
C SER A 137 -16.76 5.04 -4.56
N MET A 138 -18.04 5.35 -4.85
CA MET A 138 -19.19 4.72 -4.20
C MET A 138 -19.32 3.23 -4.56
N ALA A 139 -18.99 2.85 -5.80
CA ALA A 139 -18.97 1.45 -6.20
C ALA A 139 -17.88 0.64 -5.47
N PHE A 140 -16.69 1.23 -5.27
CA PHE A 140 -15.63 0.60 -4.46
C PHE A 140 -16.00 0.52 -2.98
N ARG A 141 -16.67 1.54 -2.42
CA ARG A 141 -17.23 1.48 -1.07
C ARG A 141 -18.19 0.30 -0.91
N ASP A 142 -19.11 0.11 -1.86
CA ASP A 142 -20.05 -1.02 -1.84
C ASP A 142 -19.30 -2.36 -1.92
N LEU A 143 -18.27 -2.45 -2.76
CA LEU A 143 -17.41 -3.64 -2.89
C LEU A 143 -16.72 -4.01 -1.56
N LEU A 144 -16.17 -3.01 -0.85
CA LEU A 144 -15.54 -3.20 0.46
C LEU A 144 -16.58 -3.63 1.51
N SER A 145 -17.75 -3.01 1.50
CA SER A 145 -18.88 -3.36 2.38
C SER A 145 -19.29 -4.83 2.18
N MET A 146 -19.35 -5.28 0.93
CA MET A 146 -19.65 -6.68 0.59
C MET A 146 -18.62 -7.66 1.13
N SER A 147 -17.35 -7.23 1.25
CA SER A 147 -16.27 -8.03 1.83
C SER A 147 -16.29 -8.06 3.37
N GLY A 148 -17.27 -7.41 4.00
CA GLY A 148 -17.46 -7.35 5.44
C GLY A 148 -16.75 -6.18 6.13
N PHE A 149 -16.17 -5.24 5.38
CA PHE A 149 -15.62 -4.03 5.96
C PHE A 149 -16.76 -3.11 6.40
N GLN A 150 -16.72 -2.72 7.67
CA GLN A 150 -17.62 -1.72 8.23
C GLN A 150 -16.86 -0.40 8.37
N TYR A 151 -17.53 0.70 8.07
CA TYR A 151 -17.03 2.05 8.26
C TYR A 151 -18.17 2.91 8.82
N ASN A 152 -17.82 3.84 9.68
CA ASN A 152 -18.72 4.80 10.30
C ASN A 152 -18.42 6.25 9.88
N ILE A 153 -17.35 6.46 9.11
CA ILE A 153 -16.89 7.77 8.65
C ILE A 153 -16.70 7.75 7.14
N LEU A 154 -17.23 8.76 6.45
CA LEU A 154 -16.93 9.08 5.06
C LEU A 154 -16.51 10.56 4.98
N CYS A 155 -15.36 10.83 4.39
CA CYS A 155 -14.88 12.19 4.15
C CYS A 155 -14.78 12.43 2.65
N ILE A 156 -15.33 13.55 2.18
CA ILE A 156 -15.29 13.98 0.79
C ILE A 156 -14.66 15.37 0.74
N ASP A 157 -13.56 15.48 0.02
CA ASP A 157 -12.76 16.70 -0.08
C ASP A 157 -12.83 17.29 -1.48
N GLU A 158 -13.34 18.52 -1.60
CA GLU A 158 -13.44 19.34 -2.82
C GLU A 158 -14.11 18.67 -4.04
N LEU A 159 -14.65 17.47 -3.90
CA LEU A 159 -15.22 16.70 -5.01
C LEU A 159 -16.43 17.40 -5.65
N LEU A 160 -17.13 18.20 -4.85
CA LEU A 160 -18.37 18.88 -5.21
C LEU A 160 -18.14 20.31 -5.73
N ASP A 161 -16.89 20.78 -5.66
CA ASP A 161 -16.57 22.19 -5.79
C ASP A 161 -16.43 22.62 -7.24
N ASP A 162 -15.86 21.75 -8.08
CA ASP A 162 -15.27 22.19 -9.33
C ASP A 162 -15.93 21.55 -10.56
N GLY A 163 -16.74 22.35 -11.26
CA GLY A 163 -17.31 22.00 -12.57
C GLY A 163 -18.59 21.16 -12.54
N MET A 164 -19.18 20.91 -11.37
CA MET A 164 -20.51 20.32 -11.24
C MET A 164 -21.60 21.39 -11.25
N ASP A 165 -22.61 21.18 -12.09
CA ASP A 165 -23.85 21.96 -12.10
C ASP A 165 -24.69 21.69 -10.83
N THR A 166 -25.64 22.59 -10.56
CA THR A 166 -26.52 22.51 -9.37
C THR A 166 -27.35 21.22 -9.32
N SER A 167 -27.75 20.69 -10.47
CA SER A 167 -28.47 19.42 -10.57
C SER A 167 -27.57 18.23 -10.23
N GLY A 168 -26.37 18.15 -10.81
CA GLY A 168 -25.43 17.06 -10.53
C GLY A 168 -25.00 17.03 -9.06
N PHE A 169 -24.86 18.20 -8.44
CA PHE A 169 -24.63 18.34 -7.01
C PHE A 169 -25.78 17.73 -6.18
N HIS A 170 -27.03 18.10 -6.49
CA HIS A 170 -28.20 17.58 -5.78
C HIS A 170 -28.34 16.06 -5.94
N ASP A 171 -28.04 15.52 -7.12
CA ASP A 171 -28.05 14.07 -7.36
C ASP A 171 -27.00 13.33 -6.52
N ILE A 172 -25.80 13.90 -6.37
CA ILE A 172 -24.77 13.35 -5.48
C ILE A 172 -25.22 13.41 -4.03
N PHE A 173 -25.76 14.55 -3.58
CA PHE A 173 -26.20 14.71 -2.20
C PHE A 173 -27.27 13.68 -1.83
N LYS A 174 -28.24 13.46 -2.72
CA LYS A 174 -29.25 12.41 -2.55
C LYS A 174 -28.63 11.01 -2.42
N VAL A 175 -27.60 10.70 -3.22
CA VAL A 175 -26.87 9.42 -3.09
C VAL A 175 -26.19 9.30 -1.72
N LEU A 176 -25.65 10.39 -1.19
CA LEU A 176 -25.00 10.43 0.12
C LEU A 176 -26.01 10.25 1.26
N GLU A 177 -27.17 10.91 1.21
CA GLU A 177 -28.24 10.71 2.20
C GLU A 177 -28.71 9.24 2.23
N GLU A 178 -28.95 8.64 1.07
CA GLU A 178 -29.38 7.24 0.97
C GLU A 178 -28.29 6.24 1.40
N SER A 179 -27.03 6.68 1.46
CA SER A 179 -25.89 5.83 1.79
C SER A 179 -25.84 5.43 3.27
N ASN A 180 -26.62 6.09 4.13
CA ASN A 180 -26.72 5.84 5.58
C ASN A 180 -25.35 5.73 6.28
N VAL A 181 -24.39 6.57 5.89
CA VAL A 181 -23.13 6.70 6.64
C VAL A 181 -23.39 7.44 7.94
N GLU A 182 -22.90 6.92 9.06
CA GLU A 182 -23.11 7.53 10.39
C GLU A 182 -22.51 8.94 10.50
N ASN A 183 -21.27 9.13 10.02
CA ASN A 183 -20.58 10.41 10.06
C ASN A 183 -20.08 10.77 8.67
N LEU A 184 -20.73 11.75 8.03
CA LEU A 184 -20.33 12.28 6.74
C LEU A 184 -19.67 13.65 6.92
N PHE A 185 -18.42 13.77 6.49
CA PHE A 185 -17.69 15.04 6.44
C PHE A 185 -17.56 15.50 4.99
N LEU A 186 -18.10 16.67 4.70
CA LEU A 186 -17.98 17.34 3.41
C LEU A 186 -17.06 18.55 3.59
N ILE A 187 -15.95 18.57 2.86
CA ILE A 187 -15.01 19.70 2.83
C ILE A 187 -15.22 20.37 1.48
N SER A 188 -15.63 21.63 1.52
CA SER A 188 -16.03 22.40 0.34
C SER A 188 -15.92 23.89 0.60
N HIS A 189 -15.68 24.65 -0.46
CA HIS A 189 -15.78 26.11 -0.46
C HIS A 189 -17.10 26.64 -1.00
N ARG A 190 -18.11 25.78 -1.24
CA ARG A 190 -19.39 26.22 -1.79
C ARG A 190 -20.38 26.62 -0.69
N ASP A 191 -20.95 27.81 -0.83
CA ASP A 191 -21.94 28.35 0.11
C ASP A 191 -23.32 27.66 0.01
N ASP A 192 -23.64 27.01 -1.11
CA ASP A 192 -24.94 26.35 -1.30
C ASP A 192 -25.08 25.04 -0.50
N LEU A 193 -23.95 24.45 -0.05
CA LEU A 193 -23.91 23.28 0.83
C LEU A 193 -24.42 23.55 2.25
N VAL A 194 -24.26 24.78 2.73
CA VAL A 194 -24.59 25.22 4.10
C VAL A 194 -26.02 24.86 4.49
N THR A 195 -26.95 24.91 3.52
CA THR A 195 -28.37 24.64 3.78
C THR A 195 -28.76 23.16 3.74
N GLN A 196 -27.86 22.29 3.28
CA GLN A 196 -28.15 20.86 3.11
C GLN A 196 -27.53 19.98 4.20
N VAL A 197 -26.65 20.53 5.04
CA VAL A 197 -25.92 19.77 6.07
C VAL A 197 -26.43 20.05 7.49
N ASP A 198 -26.27 19.09 8.40
CA ASP A 198 -26.73 19.21 9.79
C ASP A 198 -25.85 20.14 10.63
N ASN A 199 -24.54 20.08 10.43
CA ASN A 199 -23.54 20.83 11.21
C ASN A 199 -22.51 21.45 10.27
N ILE A 200 -22.01 22.62 10.66
CA ILE A 200 -21.04 23.39 9.87
C ILE A 200 -19.86 23.74 10.76
N ILE A 201 -18.66 23.58 10.21
CA ILE A 201 -17.41 24.03 10.81
C ILE A 201 -16.81 25.04 9.84
N ASN A 202 -16.74 26.31 10.25
CA ASN A 202 -16.21 27.36 9.38
C ASN A 202 -14.70 27.46 9.59
N VAL A 203 -13.94 27.44 8.49
CA VAL A 203 -12.48 27.53 8.53
C VAL A 203 -12.04 28.78 7.77
N VAL A 204 -11.45 29.74 8.49
CA VAL A 204 -11.05 31.04 7.96
C VAL A 204 -9.54 31.22 8.06
N LYS A 205 -8.93 31.80 7.04
CA LYS A 205 -7.50 32.15 7.05
C LYS A 205 -7.32 33.64 7.32
N GLU A 206 -6.85 33.98 8.52
CA GLU A 206 -6.58 35.37 8.93
C GLU A 206 -5.09 35.57 9.22
N ASN A 207 -4.48 36.59 8.60
CA ASN A 207 -3.07 36.95 8.82
C ASN A 207 -2.08 35.77 8.63
N GLY A 208 -2.42 34.80 7.78
CA GLY A 208 -1.61 33.60 7.53
C GLY A 208 -1.86 32.44 8.49
N PHE A 209 -2.74 32.59 9.48
CA PHE A 209 -3.15 31.56 10.42
C PHE A 209 -4.56 31.04 10.11
N THR A 210 -4.79 29.76 10.39
CA THR A 210 -6.11 29.14 10.25
C THR A 210 -6.86 29.25 11.58
N ILE A 211 -8.09 29.75 11.52
CA ILE A 211 -9.03 29.88 12.64
C ILE A 211 -10.25 29.01 12.31
N ILE A 212 -10.77 28.30 13.32
CA ILE A 212 -11.97 27.47 13.22
C ILE A 212 -13.05 28.14 14.06
N GLU A 213 -14.19 28.41 13.45
CA GLU A 213 -15.40 29.01 14.06
C GLU A 213 -16.54 28.00 14.15
#